data_AF-A0AAW4L5L7-F1
#
_entry.id   AF-A0AAW4L5L7-F1
#
_cell.length_a   1.000
_cell.length_b   1.000
_cell.length_c   1.000
_cell.angle_alpha   90.00
_cell.angle_beta   90.00
_cell.angle_gamma   90.00
#
_symmetry.space_group_name_H-M   'P 1'
#
loop_
_entity.id
_entity.type
_entity.pdbx_description
1 polymer ?
#
loop_
_entity_poly.entity_id
_entity_poly.type
_entity_poly.pdbx_seq_one_letter_code
_entity_poly.pdbx_strand_id
1 'polypeptide(L)'
;MMESYITIYTEEEALPADSAMNEVNLSLHGANRFLERNIPLEAVEGVRHLLPLLNDKPLKFRYKGVQVVARLVNGSPRIITAWRVPPPQ
;
A
#
# COMPACT_ATOMS: atom_id res chain seq x y z
N MET A 1 -3.47 17.96 21.03
CA MET A 1 -3.33 17.32 19.71
C MET A 1 -4.34 16.19 19.65
N MET A 2 -5.23 16.19 18.66
CA MET A 2 -6.30 15.19 18.54
C MET A 2 -5.79 14.09 17.60
N GLU A 3 -5.61 12.88 18.13
CA GLU A 3 -5.17 11.74 17.31
C GLU A 3 -6.29 11.35 16.33
N SER A 4 -5.95 11.21 15.04
CA SER A 4 -6.89 10.84 13.98
C SER A 4 -6.97 9.31 13.86
N TYR A 5 -8.16 8.76 14.04
CA TYR A 5 -8.46 7.32 13.96
C TYR A 5 -9.23 7.00 12.69
N ILE A 6 -9.04 5.79 12.14
CA ILE A 6 -9.78 5.29 10.97
C ILE A 6 -10.41 3.94 11.34
N THR A 7 -11.70 3.81 11.05
CA THR A 7 -12.51 2.60 11.28
C THR A 7 -12.65 1.83 9.96
N ILE A 8 -12.44 0.51 9.98
CA ILE A 8 -12.56 -0.36 8.80
C ILE A 8 -13.61 -1.45 9.10
N TYR A 9 -14.53 -1.67 8.17
CA TYR A 9 -15.53 -2.73 8.24
C TYR A 9 -15.05 -3.93 7.41
N THR A 10 -15.02 -5.12 7.99
CA THR A 10 -14.72 -6.37 7.28
C THR A 10 -16.02 -7.13 7.02
N GLU A 11 -16.38 -7.29 5.75
CA GLU A 11 -17.54 -8.08 5.34
C GLU A 11 -17.12 -9.56 5.24
N GLU A 12 -17.48 -10.37 6.24
CA GLU A 12 -17.52 -11.83 6.08
C GLU A 12 -18.94 -12.24 5.70
N GLU A 13 -19.03 -13.01 4.62
CA GLU A 13 -20.27 -13.44 3.98
C GLU A 13 -20.93 -14.59 4.77
N ALA A 14 -22.14 -14.33 5.28
CA ALA A 14 -23.29 -15.23 5.57
C ALA A 14 -23.97 -14.98 6.94
N LEU A 15 -25.25 -14.60 6.88
CA LEU A 15 -26.24 -14.33 7.96
C LEU A 15 -26.49 -15.54 8.90
N PRO A 16 -27.20 -15.43 10.06
CA PRO A 16 -27.90 -14.27 10.63
C PRO A 16 -27.58 -13.92 12.10
N ALA A 17 -27.89 -12.66 12.44
CA ALA A 17 -28.23 -12.09 13.75
C ALA A 17 -27.32 -12.40 14.96
N ASP A 18 -26.77 -11.30 15.51
CA ASP A 18 -26.19 -11.20 16.85
C ASP A 18 -24.69 -11.51 16.99
N SER A 19 -23.90 -11.13 15.99
CA SER A 19 -22.44 -11.04 16.13
C SER A 19 -22.03 -9.58 15.99
N ALA A 20 -21.65 -8.98 17.11
CA ALA A 20 -21.10 -7.64 17.19
C ALA A 20 -20.09 -7.43 16.04
N MET A 21 -20.42 -6.51 15.11
CA MET A 21 -19.44 -6.00 14.15
C MET A 21 -18.26 -5.50 14.98
N ASN A 22 -17.15 -6.23 14.93
CA ASN A 22 -16.02 -5.96 15.78
C ASN A 22 -15.28 -4.77 15.18
N GLU A 23 -15.69 -3.56 15.54
CA GLU A 23 -15.07 -2.31 15.08
C GLU A 23 -13.63 -2.24 15.58
N VAL A 24 -12.68 -2.58 14.71
CA VAL A 24 -11.26 -2.42 15.01
C VAL A 24 -10.83 -1.01 14.64
N ASN A 25 -10.71 -0.15 15.64
CA ASN A 25 -10.15 1.19 15.48
C ASN A 25 -8.62 1.10 15.43
N LEU A 26 -8.05 1.23 14.22
CA LEU A 26 -6.61 1.28 14.05
C LEU A 26 -6.13 2.74 14.14
N SER A 27 -4.96 2.95 14.75
CA SER A 27 -4.24 4.21 14.57
C SER A 27 -3.93 4.41 13.10
N LEU A 28 -3.77 5.65 12.63
CA LEU A 28 -3.37 5.92 11.24
C LEU A 28 -2.10 5.13 10.84
N HIS A 29 -1.13 4.98 11.76
CA HIS A 29 0.04 4.14 11.54
C HIS A 29 -0.31 2.65 11.42
N GLY A 30 -1.23 2.14 12.24
CA GLY A 30 -1.73 0.77 12.18
C GLY A 30 -2.54 0.48 10.92
N ALA A 31 -3.41 1.40 10.51
CA ALA A 31 -4.18 1.33 9.27
C ALA A 31 -3.24 1.38 8.04
N ASN A 32 -2.26 2.28 8.05
CA ASN A 32 -1.24 2.32 7.01
C ASN A 32 -0.46 1.01 6.94
N ARG A 33 -0.02 0.46 8.07
CA ARG A 33 0.67 -0.85 8.12
C ARG A 33 -0.22 -2.01 7.67
N PHE A 34 -1.50 -1.98 8.02
CA PHE A 34 -2.48 -3.00 7.61
C PHE A 34 -2.71 -2.97 6.10
N LEU A 35 -2.81 -1.77 5.50
CA LEU A 35 -2.91 -1.57 4.05
C LEU A 35 -1.58 -1.82 3.31
N GLU A 36 -0.44 -1.55 3.94
CA GLU A 36 0.91 -1.78 3.41
C GLU A 36 1.24 -3.28 3.19
N ARG A 37 0.41 -4.20 3.69
CA ARG A 37 0.63 -5.66 3.58
C ARG A 37 0.59 -6.24 2.17
N ASN A 38 0.22 -5.47 1.14
CA ASN A 38 0.17 -5.97 -0.25
C ASN A 38 1.07 -5.22 -1.24
N ILE A 39 2.13 -4.54 -0.79
CA ILE A 39 3.16 -4.09 -1.73
C ILE A 39 3.98 -5.31 -2.17
N PRO A 40 3.98 -5.69 -3.46
CA PRO A 40 4.76 -6.84 -3.92
C PRO A 40 6.25 -6.62 -3.64
N LEU A 41 6.98 -7.68 -3.26
CA LEU A 41 8.42 -7.60 -2.97
C LEU A 41 9.20 -7.03 -4.17
N GLU A 42 8.77 -7.39 -5.38
CA GLU A 42 9.35 -6.91 -6.63
C GLU A 42 9.24 -5.39 -6.77
N ALA A 43 8.21 -4.76 -6.19
CA ALA A 43 8.10 -3.31 -6.19
C ALA A 43 9.22 -2.66 -5.37
N VAL A 44 9.54 -3.25 -4.20
CA VAL A 44 10.62 -2.78 -3.32
C VAL A 44 11.98 -2.98 -4.01
N GLU A 45 12.20 -4.13 -4.64
CA GLU A 45 13.41 -4.38 -5.43
C GLU A 45 13.56 -3.37 -6.58
N GLY A 46 12.50 -3.16 -7.35
CA GLY A 46 12.48 -2.23 -8.47
C GLY A 46 12.81 -0.80 -8.03
N VAL A 47 12.25 -0.36 -6.89
CA VAL A 47 12.59 0.94 -6.29
C VAL A 47 14.06 1.03 -5.90
N ARG A 48 14.65 -0.02 -5.32
CA ARG A 48 16.10 -0.02 -4.99
C ARG A 48 16.97 0.12 -6.23
N HIS A 49 16.63 -0.54 -7.33
CA HIS A 49 17.38 -0.45 -8.58
C HIS A 49 17.26 0.92 -9.25
N LEU A 50 16.10 1.58 -9.10
CA LEU A 50 15.84 2.88 -9.72
C LEU A 50 16.02 4.07 -8.78
N LEU A 51 16.53 3.85 -7.57
CA LEU A 51 16.73 4.91 -6.56
C LEU A 51 17.47 6.14 -7.11
N PRO A 52 18.54 6.02 -7.93
CA PRO A 52 19.22 7.19 -8.50
C PRO A 52 18.36 8.03 -9.46
N LEU A 53 17.27 7.46 -9.99
CA LEU A 53 16.38 8.12 -10.93
C LEU A 53 15.14 8.72 -10.26
N LEU A 54 14.88 8.35 -9.00
CA LEU A 54 13.77 8.92 -8.24
C LEU A 54 14.07 10.37 -7.88
N ASN A 55 13.03 11.20 -7.92
CA ASN A 55 13.05 12.59 -7.50
C ASN A 55 11.68 12.93 -6.91
N ASP A 56 11.41 14.21 -6.64
CA ASP A 56 10.15 14.64 -6.02
C ASP A 56 8.92 14.38 -6.92
N LYS A 57 9.13 14.27 -8.24
CA LYS A 57 8.09 13.89 -9.21
C LYS A 57 7.94 12.35 -9.22
N PRO A 58 6.70 11.83 -9.16
CA PRO A 58 6.45 10.41 -9.28
C PRO A 58 7.00 9.81 -10.58
N LEU A 59 7.81 8.76 -10.44
CA LEU A 59 8.26 7.90 -11.53
C LEU A 59 7.38 6.65 -11.59
N LYS A 60 6.86 6.37 -12.78
CA LYS A 60 6.09 5.16 -13.09
C LYS A 60 6.97 4.19 -13.88
N PHE A 61 7.08 2.95 -13.41
CA PHE A 61 7.89 1.92 -14.06
C PHE A 61 7.32 0.52 -13.84
N ARG A 62 7.76 -0.45 -14.65
CA ARG A 62 7.40 -1.87 -14.50
C ARG A 62 8.66 -2.65 -14.14
N TYR A 63 8.58 -3.52 -13.13
CA TYR A 63 9.68 -4.37 -12.71
C TYR A 63 9.15 -5.76 -12.35
N LYS A 64 9.70 -6.81 -12.97
CA LYS A 64 9.30 -8.22 -12.78
C LYS A 64 7.78 -8.44 -12.72
N GLY A 65 7.05 -7.85 -13.65
CA GLY A 65 5.59 -8.00 -13.73
C GLY A 65 4.77 -7.11 -12.79
N VAL A 66 5.41 -6.26 -11.98
CA VAL A 66 4.73 -5.31 -11.09
C VAL A 66 4.84 -3.89 -11.65
N GLN A 67 3.71 -3.20 -11.76
CA GLN A 67 3.68 -1.77 -12.03
C GLN A 67 3.88 -1.03 -10.71
N VAL A 68 4.79 -0.06 -10.69
CA VAL A 68 5.13 0.72 -9.51
C VAL A 68 5.05 2.21 -9.85
N VAL A 69 4.54 3.00 -8.90
CA VAL A 69 4.68 4.44 -8.88
C VAL A 69 5.39 4.83 -7.59
N ALA A 70 6.56 5.45 -7.70
CA ALA A 70 7.37 5.85 -6.55
C ALA A 70 8.00 7.23 -6.75
N ARG A 71 8.38 7.89 -5.66
CA ARG A 71 9.10 9.17 -5.67
C ARG A 71 10.07 9.25 -4.48
N LEU A 72 10.94 10.25 -4.48
CA LEU A 72 11.64 10.66 -3.26
C LEU A 72 10.74 11.57 -2.40
N VAL A 73 10.80 11.36 -1.09
CA VAL A 73 10.23 12.25 -0.08
C VAL A 73 11.29 12.41 1.00
N ASN A 74 11.81 13.63 1.17
CA ASN A 74 12.85 13.94 2.16
C ASN A 74 14.08 13.00 2.04
N GLY A 75 14.53 12.73 0.81
CA GLY A 75 15.66 11.85 0.54
C GLY A 75 15.39 10.35 0.72
N SER A 76 14.17 9.96 1.11
CA SER A 76 13.76 8.56 1.23
C SER A 76 12.83 8.14 0.10
N PRO A 77 13.04 6.97 -0.55
CA PRO A 77 12.13 6.49 -1.57
C PRO A 77 10.79 6.09 -0.94
N ARG A 78 9.69 6.51 -1.56
CA ARG A 78 8.33 6.17 -1.14
C ARG A 78 7.56 5.60 -2.31
N ILE A 79 7.08 4.37 -2.15
CA ILE A 79 6.12 3.76 -3.05
C ILE A 79 4.77 4.42 -2.78
N ILE A 80 4.16 4.98 -3.82
CA ILE A 80 2.82 5.57 -3.78
C ILE A 80 1.78 4.46 -4.01
N THR A 81 2.04 3.61 -5.01
CA THR A 81 1.18 2.48 -5.35
C THR A 81 1.97 1.43 -6.14
N ALA A 82 1.60 0.17 -5.98
CA ALA A 82 2.17 -0.94 -6.74
C ALA A 82 1.13 -2.05 -6.93
N TRP A 83 1.10 -2.68 -8.10
CA TRP A 83 0.19 -3.79 -8.39
C TRP A 83 0.79 -4.76 -9.42
N ARG A 84 0.43 -6.04 -9.30
CA ARG A 84 0.80 -7.05 -10.30
C ARG A 84 0.05 -6.78 -11.60
N VAL A 85 0.78 -6.85 -12.71
CA VAL A 85 0.22 -6.70 -14.04
C VAL A 85 0.26 -8.06 -14.72
N PRO A 86 -0.87 -8.57 -15.24
CA PRO A 86 -0.89 -9.82 -15.98
C PRO A 86 0.09 -9.78 -17.18
N PRO A 87 0.60 -10.95 -17.60
CA PRO A 87 1.41 -11.02 -18.80
C PRO A 87 0.61 -10.49 -20.00
N PRO A 88 1.27 -9.85 -20.98
CA PRO A 88 0.60 -9.48 -22.23
C PRO A 88 0.02 -10.76 -22.87
N GLN A 89 -1.25 -10.70 -23.28
CA GLN A 89 -1.93 -11.76 -24.03
C GLN A 89 -1.48 -11.76 -25.48
#